data_AF-A0A1Z8Q7S4-F1
#
_entry.id   AF-A0A1Z8Q7S4-F1
#
_cell.length_a   1.000
_cell.length_b   1.000
_cell.length_c   1.000
_cell.angle_alpha   90.00
_cell.angle_beta   90.00
_cell.angle_gamma   90.00
#
_symmetry.space_group_name_H-M   'P 1'
#
loop_
_entity.id
_entity.type
_entity.pdbx_description
1 polymer ?
#
loop_
_entity_poly.entity_id
_entity_poly.type
_entity_poly.pdbx_seq_one_letter_code
_entity_poly.pdbx_strand_id
1 'polypeptide(L)'
;MVCCPNGEVLQDSTPIILKMEEDFKNKQVVPEPPALSFLSRLIEEYADEWAVKHMCHYRWHYEVNLDAASKRFAKLFVPKTINKLIWVGPFVLSKAAKAFKSRMSKRLWVIGSNEITGISIEESFENLIRLLDKHLEVRPYIFGARPSIADFALWGHIYNANNDVTANDFIQRHAPKLNDWIIRMIDPKEKGGFEEWHELKPTLLPLIKEEVSEVFLPWVTANNDAVKNNKDELSITLKGRPFEHKVTSVQRFHAKSFGLLMEHYKTVSQDQELEEILVEAGAKAYLNA
;
A
#
# COMPACT_ATOMS: atom_id res chain seq x y z
N MET A 1 -16.68 0.02 -4.91
CA MET A 1 -17.95 0.74 -4.74
C MET A 1 -18.84 -0.06 -3.82
N VAL A 2 -19.34 0.55 -2.77
CA VAL A 2 -20.27 -0.03 -1.79
C VAL A 2 -21.58 0.74 -1.91
N CYS A 3 -22.69 0.02 -2.09
CA CYS A 3 -24.03 0.62 -2.08
C CYS A 3 -24.57 0.51 -0.66
N CYS A 4 -24.71 1.64 0.03
CA CYS A 4 -25.24 1.69 1.38
C CYS A 4 -26.77 1.49 1.40
N PRO A 5 -27.36 1.01 2.51
CA PRO A 5 -28.80 0.80 2.61
C PRO A 5 -29.66 2.06 2.40
N ASN A 6 -29.09 3.24 2.64
CA ASN A 6 -29.71 4.55 2.43
C ASN A 6 -29.65 5.03 0.96
N GLY A 7 -29.09 4.24 0.04
CA GLY A 7 -28.92 4.60 -1.37
C GLY A 7 -27.66 5.39 -1.68
N GLU A 8 -26.85 5.73 -0.68
CA GLU A 8 -25.53 6.34 -0.88
C GLU A 8 -24.56 5.35 -1.52
N VAL A 9 -23.68 5.86 -2.38
CA VAL A 9 -22.69 5.07 -3.09
C VAL A 9 -21.31 5.55 -2.68
N LEU A 10 -20.59 4.70 -1.95
CA LEU A 10 -19.23 4.99 -1.49
C LEU A 10 -18.20 4.33 -2.42
N GLN A 11 -17.11 5.04 -2.69
CA GLN A 11 -16.00 4.59 -3.52
C GLN A 11 -14.67 4.88 -2.82
N ASP A 12 -13.68 4.04 -3.14
CA ASP A 12 -12.32 4.04 -2.56
C ASP A 12 -12.27 3.61 -1.09
N SER A 13 -11.14 3.01 -0.68
CA SER A 13 -10.96 2.43 0.67
C SER A 13 -11.01 3.52 1.74
N THR A 14 -10.25 4.59 1.56
CA THR A 14 -10.12 5.67 2.54
C THR A 14 -11.45 6.34 2.87
N PRO A 15 -12.26 6.84 1.91
CA PRO A 15 -13.51 7.50 2.24
C PRO A 15 -14.52 6.54 2.88
N ILE A 16 -14.51 5.26 2.47
CA ILE A 16 -15.34 4.23 3.11
C ILE A 16 -14.94 4.07 4.58
N ILE A 17 -13.65 3.89 4.88
CA ILE A 17 -13.18 3.70 6.26
C ILE A 17 -13.50 4.93 7.11
N LEU A 18 -13.21 6.14 6.62
CA LEU A 18 -13.48 7.37 7.36
C LEU A 18 -14.99 7.57 7.59
N LYS A 19 -15.85 7.16 6.65
CA LYS A 19 -17.29 7.15 6.88
C LYS A 19 -17.71 6.16 7.96
N MET A 20 -17.11 4.97 7.98
CA MET A 20 -17.36 3.99 9.04
C MET A 20 -16.88 4.49 10.42
N GLU A 21 -15.79 5.26 10.49
CA GLU A 21 -15.34 5.91 11.73
C GLU A 21 -16.37 6.91 12.30
N GLU A 22 -17.18 7.54 11.44
CA GLU A 22 -18.28 8.39 11.88
C GLU A 22 -19.43 7.57 12.47
N ASP A 23 -19.81 6.51 11.78
CA ASP A 23 -21.01 5.73 12.09
C ASP A 23 -20.79 4.71 13.23
N PHE A 24 -19.54 4.25 13.45
CA PHE A 24 -19.19 3.18 14.39
C PHE A 24 -18.13 3.59 15.43
N LYS A 25 -18.50 4.52 16.33
CA LYS A 25 -17.61 5.06 17.38
C LYS A 25 -17.03 4.04 18.36
N ASN A 26 -17.62 2.85 18.48
CA ASN A 26 -17.12 1.78 19.35
C ASN A 26 -16.14 0.81 18.65
N LYS A 27 -15.86 0.98 17.35
CA LYS A 27 -15.02 0.09 16.55
C LYS A 27 -14.03 0.84 15.65
N GLN A 28 -13.38 1.83 16.24
CA GLN A 28 -12.47 2.71 15.50
C GLN A 28 -11.19 1.99 15.05
N VAL A 29 -10.79 2.19 13.82
CA VAL A 29 -9.53 1.68 13.26
C VAL A 29 -8.48 2.79 13.13
N VAL A 30 -8.84 4.04 13.44
CA VAL A 30 -7.91 5.16 13.58
C VAL A 30 -7.63 5.36 15.09
N PRO A 31 -6.36 5.37 15.53
CA PRO A 31 -6.02 5.69 16.91
C PRO A 31 -6.51 7.08 17.33
N GLU A 32 -6.97 7.23 18.57
CA GLU A 32 -7.47 8.50 19.10
C GLU A 32 -6.37 9.57 19.34
N PRO A 33 -5.17 9.23 19.88
CA PRO A 33 -4.14 10.24 20.12
C PRO A 33 -3.71 10.94 18.82
N PRO A 34 -3.58 12.28 18.78
CA PRO A 34 -3.30 13.02 17.55
C PRO A 34 -2.07 12.50 16.78
N ALA A 35 -0.98 12.19 17.50
CA ALA A 35 0.22 11.64 16.91
C ALA A 35 -0.05 10.30 16.20
N LEU A 36 -0.66 9.34 16.89
CA LEU A 36 -0.95 8.01 16.34
C LEU A 36 -2.01 8.04 15.25
N SER A 37 -3.01 8.92 15.38
CA SER A 37 -4.01 9.18 14.35
C SER A 37 -3.32 9.58 13.04
N PHE A 38 -2.44 10.58 13.09
CA PHE A 38 -1.72 11.04 11.91
C PHE A 38 -0.76 9.98 11.36
N LEU A 39 0.02 9.32 12.21
CA LEU A 39 0.97 8.30 11.77
C LEU A 39 0.26 7.11 11.10
N SER A 40 -0.90 6.69 11.62
CA SER A 40 -1.68 5.61 11.00
C SER A 40 -2.19 6.00 9.61
N ARG A 41 -2.62 7.26 9.43
CA ARG A 41 -3.01 7.83 8.14
C ARG A 41 -1.84 8.01 7.19
N LEU A 42 -0.67 8.41 7.68
CA LEU A 42 0.54 8.56 6.88
C LEU A 42 1.04 7.20 6.35
N ILE A 43 0.96 6.15 7.15
CA ILE A 43 1.29 4.78 6.72
C ILE A 43 0.24 4.24 5.73
N GLU A 44 -1.04 4.57 5.91
CA GLU A 44 -2.07 4.24 4.92
C GLU A 44 -1.81 4.93 3.58
N GLU A 45 -1.50 6.23 3.57
CA GLU A 45 -1.14 6.95 2.34
C GLU A 45 0.10 6.34 1.67
N TYR A 46 1.14 6.04 2.45
CA TYR A 46 2.32 5.30 1.96
C TYR A 46 1.92 3.98 1.28
N ALA A 47 1.00 3.24 1.89
CA ALA A 47 0.58 1.95 1.37
C ALA A 47 -0.14 2.11 0.02
N ASP A 48 -1.13 3.00 -0.03
CA ASP A 48 -2.00 3.20 -1.19
C ASP A 48 -1.26 3.78 -2.40
N GLU A 49 -0.22 4.60 -2.18
CA GLU A 49 0.50 5.25 -3.28
C GLU A 49 1.83 4.59 -3.68
N TRP A 50 2.57 4.11 -2.66
CA TRP A 50 3.90 3.52 -2.84
C TRP A 50 3.89 2.00 -2.74
N ALA A 51 3.33 1.40 -1.68
CA ALA A 51 3.37 -0.06 -1.52
C ALA A 51 2.56 -0.80 -2.62
N VAL A 52 1.56 -0.15 -3.21
CA VAL A 52 0.88 -0.64 -4.42
C VAL A 52 1.85 -0.91 -5.58
N LYS A 53 2.96 -0.17 -5.67
CA LYS A 53 4.00 -0.36 -6.69
C LYS A 53 4.73 -1.67 -6.49
N HIS A 54 5.01 -2.07 -5.24
CA HIS A 54 5.65 -3.34 -4.93
C HIS A 54 4.84 -4.50 -5.51
N MET A 55 3.56 -4.57 -5.12
CA MET A 55 2.65 -5.63 -5.56
C MET A 55 2.50 -5.64 -7.10
N CYS A 56 2.32 -4.48 -7.72
CA CYS A 56 2.17 -4.40 -9.18
C CYS A 56 3.47 -4.77 -9.91
N HIS A 57 4.62 -4.32 -9.42
CA HIS A 57 5.92 -4.64 -10.00
C HIS A 57 6.15 -6.14 -9.98
N TYR A 58 6.12 -6.76 -8.79
CA TYR A 58 6.33 -8.19 -8.65
C TYR A 58 5.35 -9.01 -9.52
N ARG A 59 4.07 -8.65 -9.54
CA ARG A 59 3.05 -9.40 -10.29
C ARG A 59 3.24 -9.36 -11.80
N TRP A 60 3.60 -8.21 -12.36
CA TRP A 60 3.56 -7.99 -13.80
C TRP A 60 4.95 -7.95 -14.46
N HIS A 61 6.03 -7.88 -13.67
CA HIS A 61 7.42 -7.91 -14.16
C HIS A 61 7.93 -9.34 -14.36
N TYR A 62 7.84 -10.18 -13.33
CA TYR A 62 8.35 -11.56 -13.40
C TYR A 62 7.44 -12.45 -14.26
N GLU A 63 8.03 -13.12 -15.26
CA GLU A 63 7.29 -13.94 -16.22
C GLU A 63 6.45 -15.06 -15.56
N VAL A 64 6.99 -15.67 -14.49
CA VAL A 64 6.29 -16.69 -13.70
C VAL A 64 5.04 -16.14 -12.99
N ASN A 65 5.15 -14.94 -12.41
CA ASN A 65 4.03 -14.28 -11.75
C ASN A 65 3.00 -13.81 -12.76
N LEU A 66 3.47 -13.22 -13.86
CA LEU A 66 2.63 -12.74 -14.94
C LEU A 66 1.79 -13.87 -15.54
N ASP A 67 2.37 -15.07 -15.75
CA ASP A 67 1.64 -16.25 -16.22
C ASP A 67 0.60 -16.73 -15.19
N ALA A 68 1.01 -16.90 -13.92
CA ALA A 68 0.12 -17.36 -12.85
C ALA A 68 -1.05 -16.38 -12.62
N ALA A 69 -0.76 -15.09 -12.51
CA ALA A 69 -1.75 -14.03 -12.35
C ALA A 69 -2.69 -13.97 -13.55
N SER A 70 -2.18 -14.05 -14.79
CA SER A 70 -3.02 -14.00 -16.00
C SER A 70 -4.01 -15.16 -16.05
N LYS A 71 -3.61 -16.37 -15.63
CA LYS A 71 -4.51 -17.52 -15.50
C LYS A 71 -5.56 -17.30 -14.41
N ARG A 72 -5.17 -16.73 -13.27
CA ARG A 72 -6.08 -16.39 -12.15
C ARG A 72 -7.14 -15.37 -12.58
N PHE A 73 -6.73 -14.26 -13.20
CA PHE A 73 -7.65 -13.22 -13.67
C PHE A 73 -8.51 -13.67 -14.84
N ALA A 74 -8.00 -14.49 -15.77
CA ALA A 74 -8.79 -15.01 -16.88
C ALA A 74 -10.04 -15.77 -16.39
N LYS A 75 -9.95 -16.50 -15.27
CA LYS A 75 -11.10 -17.21 -14.66
C LYS A 75 -12.23 -16.27 -14.23
N LEU A 76 -11.96 -14.98 -13.99
CA LEU A 76 -12.97 -13.98 -13.64
C LEU A 76 -13.75 -13.48 -14.86
N PHE A 77 -13.15 -13.54 -16.05
CA PHE A 77 -13.76 -13.06 -17.30
C PHE A 77 -14.42 -14.17 -18.11
N VAL A 78 -14.14 -15.44 -17.83
CA VAL A 78 -14.75 -16.58 -18.52
C VAL A 78 -16.03 -17.00 -17.78
N PRO A 79 -17.21 -16.96 -18.42
CA PRO A 79 -18.45 -17.44 -17.82
C PRO A 79 -18.33 -18.87 -17.32
N LYS A 80 -18.84 -19.14 -16.11
CA LYS A 80 -18.81 -20.48 -15.49
C LYS A 80 -19.44 -21.56 -16.39
N THR A 81 -20.43 -21.20 -17.21
CA THR A 81 -21.08 -22.09 -18.17
C THR A 81 -20.13 -22.55 -19.27
N ILE A 82 -19.31 -21.64 -19.81
CA ILE A 82 -18.28 -21.93 -20.83
C ILE A 82 -17.15 -22.78 -20.21
N ASN A 83 -16.75 -22.47 -18.98
CA ASN A 83 -15.67 -23.17 -18.30
C ASN A 83 -15.98 -24.66 -18.01
N LYS A 84 -17.26 -25.06 -17.98
CA LYS A 84 -17.69 -26.46 -17.77
C LYS A 84 -17.62 -27.33 -19.03
N LEU A 85 -17.44 -26.75 -20.20
CA LEU A 85 -17.34 -27.48 -21.46
C LEU A 85 -15.93 -28.06 -21.62
N ILE A 86 -15.81 -29.39 -21.72
CA ILE A 86 -14.55 -30.15 -21.64
C ILE A 86 -13.44 -29.60 -22.55
N TRP A 87 -13.78 -29.21 -23.78
CA TRP A 87 -12.80 -28.71 -24.76
C TRP A 87 -12.82 -27.19 -24.94
N VAL A 88 -14.00 -26.58 -24.78
CA VAL A 88 -14.20 -25.13 -25.01
C VAL A 88 -13.67 -24.32 -23.83
N GLY A 89 -13.90 -24.78 -22.59
CA GLY A 89 -13.46 -24.10 -21.37
C GLY A 89 -11.95 -23.85 -21.32
N PRO A 90 -11.11 -24.91 -21.43
CA PRO A 90 -9.65 -24.75 -21.42
C PRO A 90 -9.12 -23.88 -22.56
N PHE A 91 -9.70 -24.00 -23.76
CA PHE A 91 -9.31 -23.19 -24.91
C PHE A 91 -9.61 -21.70 -24.70
N VAL A 92 -10.83 -21.37 -24.27
CA VAL A 92 -11.25 -19.98 -23.99
C VAL A 92 -10.43 -19.40 -22.85
N LEU A 93 -10.18 -20.17 -21.78
CA LEU A 93 -9.35 -19.73 -20.66
C LEU A 93 -7.91 -19.44 -21.08
N SER A 94 -7.31 -20.30 -21.91
CA SER A 94 -5.96 -20.09 -22.45
C SER A 94 -5.88 -18.82 -23.31
N LYS A 95 -6.87 -18.59 -24.19
CA LYS A 95 -6.95 -17.38 -25.02
C LYS A 95 -7.12 -16.12 -24.17
N ALA A 96 -8.00 -16.16 -23.17
CA ALA A 96 -8.22 -15.06 -22.23
C ALA A 96 -6.97 -14.75 -21.42
N ALA A 97 -6.28 -15.79 -20.89
CA ALA A 97 -5.03 -15.62 -20.16
C ALA A 97 -3.93 -15.00 -21.02
N LYS A 98 -3.75 -15.45 -22.27
CA LYS A 98 -2.78 -14.86 -23.21
C LYS A 98 -3.08 -13.39 -23.52
N ALA A 99 -4.35 -13.05 -23.75
CA ALA A 99 -4.78 -11.67 -24.00
C ALA A 99 -4.52 -10.79 -22.77
N PHE A 100 -4.85 -11.29 -21.58
CA PHE A 100 -4.63 -10.58 -20.32
C PHE A 100 -3.13 -10.36 -20.05
N LYS A 101 -2.31 -11.39 -20.24
CA LYS A 101 -0.86 -11.36 -20.12
C LYS A 101 -0.24 -10.28 -21.02
N SER A 102 -0.56 -10.33 -22.32
CA SER A 102 -0.07 -9.36 -23.31
C SER A 102 -0.48 -7.92 -23.00
N ARG A 103 -1.68 -7.72 -22.44
CA ARG A 103 -2.15 -6.41 -22.01
C ARG A 103 -1.41 -5.92 -20.78
N MET A 104 -1.29 -6.76 -19.74
CA MET A 104 -0.76 -6.33 -18.44
C MET A 104 0.76 -6.14 -18.44
N SER A 105 1.52 -6.94 -19.20
CA SER A 105 2.97 -6.76 -19.31
C SER A 105 3.37 -5.38 -19.84
N LYS A 106 2.50 -4.74 -20.62
CA LYS A 106 2.71 -3.40 -21.20
C LYS A 106 2.23 -2.25 -20.32
N ARG A 107 1.79 -2.51 -19.08
CA ARG A 107 1.15 -1.51 -18.20
C ARG A 107 1.94 -1.18 -16.93
N LEU A 108 3.11 -1.79 -16.70
CA LEU A 108 3.96 -1.47 -15.55
C LEU A 108 4.30 0.02 -15.43
N TRP A 109 4.50 0.69 -16.57
CA TRP A 109 4.78 2.13 -16.60
C TRP A 109 3.67 2.99 -15.98
N VAL A 110 2.42 2.51 -15.93
CA VAL A 110 1.28 3.24 -15.35
C VAL A 110 1.46 3.45 -13.84
N ILE A 111 2.07 2.49 -13.15
CA ILE A 111 2.33 2.57 -11.70
C ILE A 111 3.71 3.16 -11.39
N GLY A 112 4.47 3.56 -12.42
CA GLY A 112 5.81 4.11 -12.30
C GLY A 112 6.94 3.07 -12.34
N SER A 113 6.66 1.82 -12.74
CA SER A 113 7.66 0.75 -12.83
C SER A 113 8.21 0.62 -14.25
N ASN A 114 9.53 0.62 -14.36
CA ASN A 114 10.30 0.44 -15.58
C ASN A 114 11.71 -0.10 -15.23
N GLU A 115 12.60 -0.18 -16.22
CA GLU A 115 13.96 -0.71 -16.06
C GLU A 115 14.83 0.12 -15.10
N ILE A 116 14.54 1.41 -14.93
CA ILE A 116 15.27 2.32 -14.04
C ILE A 116 14.73 2.22 -12.61
N THR A 117 13.40 2.20 -12.46
CA THR A 117 12.73 2.26 -11.14
C THR A 117 12.57 0.90 -10.46
N GLY A 118 12.66 -0.20 -11.22
CA GLY A 118 12.44 -1.56 -10.73
C GLY A 118 13.27 -1.89 -9.49
N ILE A 119 14.58 -1.64 -9.54
CA ILE A 119 15.48 -1.95 -8.42
C ILE A 119 15.10 -1.19 -7.14
N SER A 120 14.74 0.10 -7.22
CA SER A 120 14.32 0.88 -6.04
C SER A 120 12.98 0.38 -5.48
N ILE A 121 12.07 -0.09 -6.33
CA ILE A 121 10.80 -0.68 -5.92
C ILE A 121 11.05 -2.02 -5.21
N GLU A 122 11.95 -2.86 -5.72
CA GLU A 122 12.28 -4.14 -5.09
C GLU A 122 13.02 -3.97 -3.77
N GLU A 123 14.03 -3.09 -3.70
CA GLU A 123 14.76 -2.79 -2.47
C GLU A 123 13.84 -2.25 -1.37
N SER A 124 12.91 -1.36 -1.73
CA SER A 124 11.89 -0.84 -0.81
C SER A 124 10.92 -1.93 -0.35
N PHE A 125 10.48 -2.83 -1.24
CA PHE A 125 9.64 -3.96 -0.85
C PHE A 125 10.35 -4.87 0.17
N GLU A 126 11.58 -5.29 -0.12
CA GLU A 126 12.34 -6.16 0.77
C GLU A 126 12.61 -5.50 2.12
N ASN A 127 12.84 -4.18 2.14
CA ASN A 127 13.03 -3.43 3.37
C ASN A 127 11.74 -3.33 4.19
N LEU A 128 10.62 -2.97 3.57
CA LEU A 128 9.30 -2.94 4.21
C LEU A 128 8.96 -4.30 4.85
N ILE A 129 9.18 -5.40 4.15
CA ILE A 129 8.90 -6.75 4.65
C ILE A 129 9.74 -7.08 5.89
N ARG A 130 11.04 -6.74 5.88
CA ARG A 130 11.93 -6.96 7.04
C ARG A 130 11.54 -6.09 8.24
N LEU A 131 11.20 -4.83 8.00
CA LEU A 131 10.81 -3.89 9.07
C LEU A 131 9.47 -4.28 9.70
N LEU A 132 8.49 -4.67 8.88
CA LEU A 132 7.21 -5.17 9.39
C LEU A 132 7.36 -6.49 10.14
N ASP A 133 8.16 -7.44 9.63
CA ASP A 133 8.41 -8.70 10.33
C ASP A 133 8.98 -8.46 11.74
N LYS A 134 9.98 -7.57 11.83
CA LYS A 134 10.58 -7.16 13.09
C LYS A 134 9.56 -6.51 14.03
N HIS A 135 8.74 -5.62 13.51
CA HIS A 135 7.71 -4.92 14.29
C HIS A 135 6.65 -5.89 14.84
N LEU A 136 6.27 -6.89 14.06
CA LEU A 136 5.25 -7.89 14.38
C LEU A 136 5.76 -9.04 15.27
N GLU A 137 7.05 -9.06 15.66
CA GLU A 137 7.58 -10.04 16.61
C GLU A 137 6.87 -10.02 17.95
N VAL A 138 6.52 -8.83 18.43
CA VAL A 138 5.92 -8.62 19.77
C VAL A 138 4.50 -8.07 19.70
N ARG A 139 3.97 -7.83 18.49
CA ARG A 139 2.66 -7.20 18.27
C ARG A 139 1.78 -8.00 17.33
N PRO A 140 0.47 -8.07 17.60
CA PRO A 140 -0.46 -8.68 16.67
C PRO A 140 -0.80 -7.78 15.47
N TYR A 141 -0.65 -6.45 15.57
CA TYR A 141 -0.99 -5.43 14.56
C TYR A 141 -0.05 -4.22 14.64
N ILE A 142 -0.05 -3.35 13.63
CA ILE A 142 0.95 -2.25 13.48
C ILE A 142 0.88 -1.22 14.63
N PHE A 143 -0.30 -0.97 15.20
CA PHE A 143 -0.47 0.00 16.28
C PHE A 143 -0.78 -0.66 17.63
N GLY A 144 -0.53 -1.95 17.79
CA GLY A 144 -0.73 -2.67 19.06
C GLY A 144 -1.68 -3.85 18.95
N ALA A 145 -2.66 -3.94 19.83
CA ALA A 145 -3.45 -5.15 20.05
C ALA A 145 -4.76 -5.27 19.23
N ARG A 146 -5.04 -4.31 18.34
CA ARG A 146 -6.17 -4.31 17.39
C ARG A 146 -5.73 -3.77 16.02
N PRO A 147 -6.38 -4.19 14.90
CA PRO A 147 -6.02 -3.69 13.58
C PRO A 147 -6.33 -2.20 13.46
N SER A 148 -5.42 -1.44 12.83
CA SER A 148 -5.65 -0.06 12.47
C SER A 148 -5.87 0.12 10.96
N ILE A 149 -6.18 1.34 10.54
CA ILE A 149 -6.26 1.72 9.12
C ILE A 149 -4.97 1.38 8.35
N ALA A 150 -3.81 1.51 9.00
CA ALA A 150 -2.51 1.14 8.44
C ALA A 150 -2.41 -0.37 8.16
N ASP A 151 -2.94 -1.21 9.07
CA ASP A 151 -2.97 -2.66 8.85
C ASP A 151 -3.80 -2.99 7.61
N PHE A 152 -5.00 -2.40 7.46
CA PHE A 152 -5.87 -2.69 6.32
C PHE A 152 -5.25 -2.27 4.98
N ALA A 153 -4.60 -1.10 4.93
CA ALA A 153 -3.96 -0.60 3.71
C ALA A 153 -2.75 -1.46 3.30
N LEU A 154 -1.79 -1.67 4.21
CA LEU A 154 -0.61 -2.48 3.93
C LEU A 154 -0.96 -3.95 3.67
N TRP A 155 -1.89 -4.52 4.44
CA TRP A 155 -2.28 -5.92 4.26
C TRP A 155 -2.88 -6.14 2.88
N GLY A 156 -3.71 -5.23 2.39
CA GLY A 156 -4.31 -5.33 1.06
C GLY A 156 -3.25 -5.53 -0.03
N HIS A 157 -2.14 -4.78 0.01
CA HIS A 157 -1.05 -4.91 -0.95
C HIS A 157 -0.17 -6.13 -0.70
N ILE A 158 0.25 -6.36 0.54
CA ILE A 158 1.16 -7.45 0.91
C ILE A 158 0.50 -8.82 0.72
N TYR A 159 -0.76 -8.99 1.13
CA TYR A 159 -1.51 -10.23 0.89
C TYR A 159 -1.62 -10.54 -0.60
N ASN A 160 -1.87 -9.51 -1.42
CA ASN A 160 -1.91 -9.67 -2.86
C ASN A 160 -0.54 -10.07 -3.44
N ALA A 161 0.54 -9.41 -3.03
CA ALA A 161 1.89 -9.78 -3.44
C ALA A 161 2.24 -11.22 -2.99
N ASN A 162 1.85 -11.62 -1.78
CA ASN A 162 2.07 -12.95 -1.24
C ASN A 162 1.28 -14.07 -1.97
N ASN A 163 0.36 -13.73 -2.87
CA ASN A 163 -0.30 -14.67 -3.78
C ASN A 163 0.44 -14.85 -5.12
N ASP A 164 1.56 -14.15 -5.32
CA ASP A 164 2.41 -14.24 -6.51
C ASP A 164 3.72 -14.96 -6.14
N VAL A 165 4.22 -15.80 -7.04
CA VAL A 165 5.26 -16.82 -6.73
C VAL A 165 6.51 -16.20 -6.14
N THR A 166 7.08 -15.16 -6.75
CA THR A 166 8.37 -14.61 -6.29
C THR A 166 8.26 -13.86 -4.96
N ALA A 167 7.21 -13.06 -4.77
CA ALA A 167 6.98 -12.35 -3.52
C ALA A 167 6.61 -13.31 -2.38
N ASN A 168 5.79 -14.33 -2.65
CA ASN A 168 5.49 -15.38 -1.69
C ASN A 168 6.76 -16.07 -1.20
N ASP A 169 7.58 -16.50 -2.15
CA ASP A 169 8.82 -17.21 -1.89
C ASP A 169 9.83 -16.38 -1.07
N PHE A 170 9.90 -15.07 -1.29
CA PHE A 170 10.65 -14.15 -0.44
C PHE A 170 10.07 -14.07 0.99
N ILE A 171 8.77 -13.77 1.10
CA ILE A 171 8.09 -13.59 2.41
C ILE A 171 8.15 -14.88 3.25
N GLN A 172 7.91 -16.05 2.65
CA GLN A 172 7.95 -17.34 3.36
C GLN A 172 9.32 -17.62 3.99
N ARG A 173 10.41 -17.23 3.31
CA ARG A 173 11.77 -17.49 3.80
C ARG A 173 12.24 -16.48 4.84
N HIS A 174 11.84 -15.21 4.70
CA HIS A 174 12.49 -14.12 5.42
C HIS A 174 11.60 -13.45 6.47
N ALA A 175 10.29 -13.68 6.47
CA ALA A 175 9.36 -12.91 7.30
C ALA A 175 8.28 -13.80 7.99
N PRO A 176 8.66 -14.68 8.93
CA PRO A 176 7.72 -15.58 9.59
C PRO A 176 6.63 -14.87 10.41
N LYS A 177 6.94 -13.75 11.07
CA LYS A 177 5.96 -12.98 11.88
C LYS A 177 5.02 -12.20 10.99
N LEU A 178 5.52 -11.70 9.86
CA LEU A 178 4.67 -11.14 8.83
C LEU A 178 3.71 -12.19 8.28
N ASN A 179 4.14 -13.45 8.06
CA ASN A 179 3.23 -14.52 7.63
C ASN A 179 2.10 -14.77 8.62
N ASP A 180 2.40 -14.80 9.92
CA ASP A 180 1.40 -14.92 10.98
C ASP A 180 0.38 -13.77 10.92
N TRP A 181 0.85 -12.54 10.65
CA TRP A 181 -0.01 -11.37 10.48
C TRP A 181 -0.84 -11.43 9.18
N ILE A 182 -0.26 -11.85 8.05
CA ILE A 182 -0.97 -12.01 6.78
C ILE A 182 -2.15 -12.97 6.95
N ILE A 183 -1.95 -14.10 7.64
CA ILE A 183 -3.01 -15.08 7.90
C ILE A 183 -4.05 -14.51 8.87
N ARG A 184 -3.62 -13.84 9.94
CA ARG A 184 -4.49 -13.27 10.97
C ARG A 184 -5.45 -12.22 10.43
N MET A 185 -4.99 -11.40 9.49
CA MET A 185 -5.79 -10.32 8.88
C MET A 185 -6.91 -10.82 7.95
N ILE A 186 -7.02 -12.12 7.69
CA ILE A 186 -8.21 -12.72 7.04
C ILE A 186 -9.46 -12.60 7.94
N ASP A 187 -9.29 -12.71 9.25
CA ASP A 187 -10.34 -12.55 10.25
C ASP A 187 -9.75 -11.91 11.52
N PRO A 188 -9.40 -10.61 11.46
CA PRO A 188 -8.67 -9.96 12.55
C PRO A 188 -9.56 -9.84 13.79
N LYS A 189 -8.94 -9.97 14.96
CA LYS A 189 -9.60 -9.91 16.26
C LYS A 189 -8.98 -8.81 17.10
N GLU A 190 -9.83 -8.03 17.74
CA GLU A 190 -9.42 -7.08 18.77
C GLU A 190 -8.95 -7.87 20.00
N LYS A 191 -7.67 -7.74 20.36
CA LYS A 191 -7.04 -8.40 21.52
C LYS A 191 -6.67 -7.41 22.63
N GLY A 192 -6.92 -6.12 22.43
CA GLY A 192 -6.59 -5.02 23.33
C GLY A 192 -6.66 -3.66 22.62
N GLY A 193 -6.07 -2.64 23.22
CA GLY A 193 -6.02 -1.28 22.68
C GLY A 193 -4.88 -1.03 21.69
N PHE A 194 -4.82 0.20 21.19
CA PHE A 194 -3.60 0.71 20.57
C PHE A 194 -2.54 0.95 21.65
N GLU A 195 -1.26 0.79 21.30
CA GLU A 195 -0.13 1.08 22.17
C GLU A 195 0.29 2.55 22.08
N GLU A 196 0.97 3.03 23.11
CA GLU A 196 1.52 4.39 23.12
C GLU A 196 2.76 4.50 22.22
N TRP A 197 3.07 5.72 21.76
CA TRP A 197 4.20 5.91 20.84
C TRP A 197 5.53 5.40 21.40
N HIS A 198 5.80 5.60 22.69
CA HIS A 198 7.06 5.14 23.30
C HIS A 198 7.26 3.61 23.22
N GLU A 199 6.17 2.83 23.19
CA GLU A 199 6.21 1.37 23.02
C GLU A 199 6.42 1.01 21.55
N LEU A 200 5.75 1.71 20.63
CA LEU A 200 5.82 1.49 19.18
C LEU A 200 7.18 1.90 18.58
N LYS A 201 7.73 3.02 19.07
CA LYS A 201 8.89 3.74 18.54
C LYS A 201 10.08 2.84 18.18
N PRO A 202 10.55 1.90 19.03
CA PRO A 202 11.75 1.11 18.74
C PRO A 202 11.71 0.30 17.45
N THR A 203 10.52 -0.01 16.95
CA THR A 203 10.34 -0.84 15.73
C THR A 203 9.51 -0.16 14.65
N LEU A 204 8.64 0.80 14.99
CA LEU A 204 7.85 1.54 14.02
C LEU A 204 8.59 2.77 13.46
N LEU A 205 9.43 3.44 14.25
CA LEU A 205 10.22 4.58 13.78
C LEU A 205 11.17 4.22 12.62
N PRO A 206 11.88 3.08 12.62
CA PRO A 206 12.68 2.66 11.46
C PRO A 206 11.85 2.52 10.17
N LEU A 207 10.62 1.99 10.24
CA LEU A 207 9.71 1.92 9.10
C LEU A 207 9.35 3.32 8.59
N ILE A 208 8.94 4.21 9.49
CA ILE A 208 8.59 5.58 9.10
C ILE A 208 9.81 6.29 8.51
N LYS A 209 11.00 6.13 9.09
CA LYS A 209 12.21 6.77 8.58
C LYS A 209 12.61 6.23 7.21
N GLU A 210 12.78 4.92 7.10
CA GLU A 210 13.42 4.31 5.93
C GLU A 210 12.48 4.17 4.73
N GLU A 211 11.19 3.90 4.96
CA GLU A 211 10.21 3.69 3.89
C GLU A 211 9.32 4.91 3.66
N VAL A 212 8.88 5.57 4.73
CA VAL A 212 8.02 6.75 4.57
C VAL A 212 8.88 7.97 4.23
N SER A 213 9.87 8.32 5.04
CA SER A 213 10.64 9.57 4.88
C SER A 213 11.73 9.53 3.81
N GLU A 214 12.43 8.41 3.64
CA GLU A 214 13.54 8.31 2.68
C GLU A 214 13.11 7.85 1.27
N VAL A 215 11.90 7.31 1.14
CA VAL A 215 11.40 6.70 -0.10
C VAL A 215 10.11 7.37 -0.57
N PHE A 216 9.03 7.23 0.19
CA PHE A 216 7.71 7.72 -0.24
C PHE A 216 7.60 9.24 -0.26
N LEU A 217 7.98 9.93 0.82
CA LEU A 217 7.85 11.38 0.93
C LEU A 217 8.63 12.15 -0.15
N PRO A 218 9.90 11.80 -0.47
CA PRO A 218 10.61 12.41 -1.59
C PRO A 218 9.91 12.18 -2.94
N TRP A 219 9.38 10.97 -3.15
CA TRP A 219 8.67 10.62 -4.38
C TRP A 219 7.34 11.36 -4.51
N VAL A 220 6.50 11.38 -3.46
CA VAL A 220 5.17 12.02 -3.52
C VAL A 220 5.31 13.53 -3.65
N THR A 221 6.30 14.16 -3.00
CA THR A 221 6.58 15.59 -3.20
C THR A 221 6.96 15.89 -4.65
N ALA A 222 7.84 15.10 -5.27
CA ALA A 222 8.20 15.28 -6.67
C ALA A 222 7.05 14.99 -7.63
N ASN A 223 6.23 13.98 -7.33
CA ASN A 223 5.00 13.68 -8.06
C ASN A 223 4.03 14.86 -8.02
N ASN A 224 3.81 15.43 -6.84
CA ASN A 224 2.89 16.53 -6.64
C ASN A 224 3.40 17.82 -7.29
N ASP A 225 4.71 18.08 -7.28
CA ASP A 225 5.30 19.17 -8.07
C ASP A 225 5.08 18.96 -9.58
N ALA A 226 5.30 17.75 -10.09
CA ALA A 226 5.09 17.45 -11.50
C ALA A 226 3.60 17.62 -11.90
N VAL A 227 2.66 17.13 -11.08
CA VAL A 227 1.22 17.32 -11.30
C VAL A 227 0.84 18.80 -11.28
N LYS A 228 1.30 19.56 -10.27
CA LYS A 228 1.03 21.00 -10.12
C LYS A 228 1.53 21.80 -11.32
N ASN A 229 2.69 21.43 -11.86
CA ASN A 229 3.30 22.09 -13.02
C ASN A 229 2.89 21.47 -14.38
N ASN A 230 1.90 20.56 -14.41
CA ASN A 230 1.45 19.87 -15.62
C ASN A 230 2.59 19.17 -16.40
N LYS A 231 3.60 18.65 -15.70
CA LYS A 231 4.66 17.83 -16.30
C LYS A 231 4.15 16.40 -16.51
N ASP A 232 4.55 15.79 -17.63
CA ASP A 232 4.18 14.41 -17.98
C ASP A 232 5.12 13.36 -17.39
N GLU A 233 6.18 13.79 -16.70
CA GLU A 233 7.20 12.96 -16.09
C GLU A 233 7.75 13.61 -14.81
N LEU A 234 8.28 12.77 -13.93
CA LEU A 234 9.10 13.17 -12.79
C LEU A 234 10.44 12.45 -12.86
N SER A 235 11.48 13.11 -12.37
CA SER A 235 12.83 12.57 -12.27
C SER A 235 13.47 13.06 -10.96
N ILE A 236 13.84 12.10 -10.10
CA ILE A 236 14.49 12.36 -8.81
C ILE A 236 15.61 11.35 -8.56
N THR A 237 16.42 11.60 -7.54
CA THR A 237 17.32 10.59 -6.97
C THR A 237 16.70 10.06 -5.69
N LEU A 238 16.44 8.76 -5.64
CA LEU A 238 15.87 8.05 -4.49
C LEU A 238 16.91 7.10 -3.90
N LYS A 239 17.31 7.33 -2.65
CA LYS A 239 18.38 6.57 -1.96
C LYS A 239 19.65 6.37 -2.82
N GLY A 240 20.06 7.41 -3.55
CA GLY A 240 21.24 7.38 -4.42
C GLY A 240 21.04 6.75 -5.79
N ARG A 241 19.82 6.34 -6.16
CA ARG A 241 19.48 5.79 -7.47
C ARG A 241 18.61 6.75 -8.27
N PRO A 242 18.76 6.85 -9.61
CA PRO A 242 17.82 7.57 -10.44
C PRO A 242 16.44 6.92 -10.35
N PHE A 243 15.39 7.74 -10.25
CA PHE A 243 14.01 7.30 -10.24
C PHE A 243 13.19 8.21 -11.15
N GLU A 244 12.85 7.69 -12.32
CA GLU A 244 12.18 8.45 -13.39
C GLU A 244 10.99 7.67 -13.94
N HIS A 245 9.83 8.32 -14.02
CA HIS A 245 8.67 7.74 -14.69
C HIS A 245 7.64 8.81 -15.11
N LYS A 246 6.69 8.38 -15.94
CA LYS A 246 5.57 9.20 -16.38
C LYS A 246 4.58 9.50 -15.26
N VAL A 247 4.01 10.70 -15.29
CA VAL A 247 2.88 11.12 -14.45
C VAL A 247 1.59 10.78 -15.18
N THR A 248 0.88 9.74 -14.74
CA THR A 248 -0.37 9.29 -15.34
C THR A 248 -1.58 9.75 -14.53
N SER A 249 -2.80 9.35 -14.94
CA SER A 249 -4.01 9.59 -14.14
C SER A 249 -3.93 9.00 -12.73
N VAL A 250 -3.16 7.92 -12.55
CA VAL A 250 -2.92 7.30 -11.23
C VAL A 250 -2.13 8.26 -10.34
N GLN A 251 -1.03 8.80 -10.85
CA GLN A 251 -0.20 9.78 -10.14
C GLN A 251 -0.92 11.12 -9.88
N ARG A 252 -1.82 11.54 -10.77
CA ARG A 252 -2.68 12.72 -10.54
C ARG A 252 -3.70 12.48 -9.43
N PHE A 253 -4.19 11.25 -9.28
CA PHE A 253 -5.07 10.88 -8.17
C PHE A 253 -4.32 10.91 -6.83
N HIS A 254 -3.09 10.38 -6.79
CA HIS A 254 -2.21 10.45 -5.61
C HIS A 254 -2.01 11.89 -5.09
N ALA A 255 -1.78 12.86 -5.99
CA ALA A 255 -1.69 14.26 -5.58
C ALA A 255 -2.94 14.79 -4.85
N LYS A 256 -4.12 14.23 -5.16
CA LYS A 256 -5.37 14.57 -4.47
C LYS A 256 -5.46 13.88 -3.10
N SER A 257 -5.14 12.59 -2.98
CA SER A 257 -5.18 11.87 -1.69
C SER A 257 -4.17 12.45 -0.70
N PHE A 258 -2.95 12.75 -1.16
CA PHE A 258 -1.95 13.41 -0.33
C PHE A 258 -2.43 14.78 0.17
N GLY A 259 -3.17 15.53 -0.65
CA GLY A 259 -3.82 16.78 -0.23
C GLY A 259 -4.77 16.60 0.96
N LEU A 260 -5.54 15.51 1.00
CA LEU A 260 -6.42 15.17 2.13
C LEU A 260 -5.63 14.78 3.39
N LEU A 261 -4.51 14.07 3.23
CA LEU A 261 -3.60 13.79 4.34
C LEU A 261 -3.04 15.10 4.93
N MET A 262 -2.68 16.06 4.07
CA MET A 262 -2.21 17.38 4.50
C MET A 262 -3.30 18.22 5.19
N GLU A 263 -4.57 18.06 4.81
CA GLU A 263 -5.69 18.66 5.54
C GLU A 263 -5.84 18.06 6.93
N HIS A 264 -5.75 16.72 7.06
CA HIS A 264 -5.74 16.07 8.36
C HIS A 264 -4.57 16.55 9.22
N TYR A 265 -3.35 16.61 8.64
CA TYR A 265 -2.16 17.10 9.34
C TYR A 265 -2.38 18.48 9.98
N LYS A 266 -2.99 19.42 9.26
CA LYS A 266 -3.28 20.77 9.77
C LYS A 266 -4.15 20.77 11.02
N THR A 267 -5.01 19.76 11.19
CA THR A 267 -5.89 19.65 12.38
C THR A 267 -5.17 19.15 13.63
N VAL A 268 -4.02 18.49 13.46
CA VAL A 268 -3.26 17.85 14.55
C VAL A 268 -1.84 18.42 14.72
N SER A 269 -1.40 19.35 13.86
CA SER A 269 -0.04 19.90 13.84
C SER A 269 0.37 20.73 15.06
N GLN A 270 -0.55 21.01 15.99
CA GLN A 270 -0.25 21.64 17.27
C GLN A 270 0.19 20.62 18.35
N ASP A 271 0.07 19.32 18.06
CA ASP A 271 0.51 18.26 18.96
C ASP A 271 2.04 18.16 18.97
N GLN A 272 2.64 18.37 20.15
CA GLN A 272 4.09 18.43 20.30
C GLN A 272 4.75 17.05 20.09
N GLU A 273 4.12 15.97 20.57
CA GLU A 273 4.66 14.63 20.39
C GLU A 273 4.74 14.27 18.90
N LEU A 274 3.68 14.55 18.15
CA LEU A 274 3.66 14.38 16.69
C LEU A 274 4.80 15.15 16.00
N GLU A 275 4.98 16.42 16.34
CA GLU A 275 6.03 17.25 15.74
C GLU A 275 7.43 16.69 16.00
N GLU A 276 7.71 16.25 17.24
CA GLU A 276 8.97 15.62 17.61
C GLU A 276 9.22 14.33 16.82
N ILE A 277 8.19 13.49 16.66
CA ILE A 277 8.26 12.25 15.88
C ILE A 277 8.59 12.54 14.42
N LEU A 278 7.89 13.51 13.81
CA LEU A 278 8.08 13.85 12.40
C LEU A 278 9.47 14.44 12.13
N VAL A 279 10.03 15.20 13.08
CA VAL A 279 11.41 15.69 13.00
C VAL A 279 12.40 14.53 13.11
N GLU A 280 12.24 13.66 14.11
CA GLU A 280 13.13 12.51 14.33
C GLU A 280 13.10 11.53 13.15
N ALA A 281 11.94 11.30 12.56
CA ALA A 281 11.76 10.44 11.39
C ALA A 281 12.25 11.09 10.08
N GLY A 282 12.54 12.40 10.07
CA GLY A 282 12.88 13.14 8.85
C GLY A 282 11.68 13.45 7.94
N ALA A 283 10.45 13.23 8.40
CA ALA A 283 9.23 13.44 7.63
C ALA A 283 8.80 14.92 7.60
N LYS A 284 9.11 15.69 8.65
CA LYS A 284 8.61 17.06 8.85
C LYS A 284 8.91 18.00 7.66
N ALA A 285 10.06 17.84 7.01
CA ALA A 285 10.46 18.68 5.87
C ALA A 285 9.51 18.58 4.68
N TYR A 286 8.83 17.45 4.50
CA TYR A 286 7.91 17.18 3.38
C TYR A 286 6.47 17.61 3.67
N LEU A 287 6.12 17.77 4.95
CA LEU A 287 4.77 18.13 5.41
C LEU A 287 4.58 19.65 5.53
N ASN A 288 5.65 20.43 5.33
CA ASN A 288 5.60 21.89 5.28
C ASN A 288 5.64 22.45 3.84
N ALA A 289 5.68 21.57 2.83
CA ALA A 289 5.95 21.91 1.42
C ALA A 289 4.69 22.23 0.59
#